data_AF-A0A974TK50-F1
#
_entry.id   AF-A0A974TK50-F1
#
_cell.length_a   1.000
_cell.length_b   1.000
_cell.length_c   1.000
_cell.angle_alpha   90.00
_cell.angle_beta   90.00
_cell.angle_gamma   90.00
#
_symmetry.space_group_name_H-M   'P 1'
#
loop_
_entity.id
_entity.type
_entity.pdbx_description
1 polymer ?
#
loop_
_entity_poly.entity_id
_entity_poly.type
_entity_poly.pdbx_seq_one_letter_code
_entity_poly.pdbx_strand_id
1 'polypeptide(L)'
;MGNVVITELGPLYTLAEVKEHLRVDTGDDDVTIQTYMDAAESSVLQYCNLSLVPIGKEAIFKVAAMMYVAALYENRAGLEGLPRSSQLLIDPYRWLRV
;
A
#
# COMPACT_ATOMS: atom_id res chain seq x y z
N MET A 1 32.72 -4.02 1.65
CA MET A 1 31.43 -4.57 2.11
C MET A 1 30.59 -3.40 2.56
N GLY A 2 29.89 -2.75 1.62
CA GLY A 2 29.40 -1.38 1.78
C GLY A 2 27.88 -1.29 1.83
N ASN A 3 27.41 -0.74 2.95
CA ASN A 3 26.19 0.03 3.15
C ASN A 3 24.86 -0.73 3.12
N VAL A 4 24.43 -1.14 4.31
CA VAL A 4 23.02 -1.33 4.65
C VAL A 4 22.32 0.03 4.48
N VAL A 5 21.55 0.20 3.41
CA VAL A 5 20.69 1.37 3.22
C VAL A 5 19.28 0.94 3.58
N ILE A 6 18.95 1.08 4.87
CA ILE A 6 17.59 1.05 5.34
C ILE A 6 17.33 2.47 5.85
N THR A 7 16.89 3.35 4.95
CA THR A 7 16.76 4.77 5.29
C THR A 7 15.46 5.11 6.00
N GLU A 8 14.40 4.30 5.87
CA GLU A 8 13.22 4.33 6.77
C GLU A 8 12.57 2.92 6.82
N LEU A 9 12.68 2.22 7.96
CA LEU A 9 11.81 1.07 8.33
C LEU A 9 10.50 1.61 8.95
N GLY A 10 10.01 2.73 8.44
CA GLY A 10 8.73 3.29 8.83
C GLY A 10 7.63 2.61 8.01
N PRO A 11 6.45 2.34 8.59
CA PRO A 11 5.31 1.94 7.78
C PRO A 11 5.02 3.03 6.73
N LEU A 12 4.71 2.62 5.50
CA LEU A 12 4.41 3.50 4.36
C LEU A 12 3.37 4.59 4.68
N TYR A 13 2.48 4.32 5.63
CA TYR A 13 1.46 5.20 6.17
C TYR A 13 1.06 4.73 7.57
N THR A 14 0.55 5.64 8.40
CA THR A 14 0.10 5.30 9.76
C THR A 14 -1.38 4.94 9.79
N LEU A 15 -1.80 4.20 10.82
CA LEU A 15 -3.21 3.82 11.02
C LEU A 15 -4.11 5.06 11.14
N ALA A 16 -3.65 6.14 11.77
CA ALA A 16 -4.40 7.40 11.86
C ALA A 16 -4.64 8.04 10.48
N GLU A 17 -3.62 8.07 9.61
CA GLU A 17 -3.76 8.59 8.24
C GLU A 17 -4.73 7.76 7.40
N VAL A 18 -4.70 6.43 7.57
CA VAL A 18 -5.62 5.52 6.87
C VAL A 18 -7.04 5.68 7.39
N LYS A 19 -7.24 5.85 8.69
CA LYS A 19 -8.56 6.12 9.27
C LYS A 19 -9.17 7.42 8.76
N GLU A 20 -8.37 8.48 8.68
CA GLU A 20 -8.79 9.74 8.06
C GLU A 20 -9.19 9.52 6.59
N HIS A 21 -8.40 8.73 5.85
CA HIS A 21 -8.72 8.40 4.46
C HIS A 21 -10.04 7.62 4.30
N LEU A 22 -10.30 6.67 5.21
CA LEU A 22 -11.51 5.85 5.23
C LEU A 22 -12.72 6.55 5.88
N ARG A 23 -12.51 7.73 6.49
CA ARG A 23 -13.51 8.44 7.32
C ARG A 23 -14.04 7.57 8.46
N VAL A 24 -13.14 6.84 9.12
CA VAL A 24 -13.44 5.98 10.27
C VAL A 24 -13.00 6.68 11.55
N ASP A 25 -13.98 7.15 12.32
CA ASP A 25 -13.73 7.87 13.58
C ASP A 25 -13.64 6.93 14.80
N THR A 26 -14.17 5.71 14.70
CA THR A 26 -14.22 4.73 15.80
C THR A 26 -12.97 3.84 15.83
N GLY A 27 -12.66 3.25 16.99
CA GLY A 27 -11.49 2.38 17.19
C GLY A 27 -11.74 0.89 16.96
N ASP A 28 -13.00 0.49 16.73
CA ASP A 28 -13.39 -0.92 16.71
C ASP A 28 -12.76 -1.69 15.53
N ASP A 29 -12.48 -0.99 14.43
CA ASP A 29 -11.90 -1.56 13.23
C ASP A 29 -10.37 -1.42 13.15
N ASP A 30 -9.69 -0.91 14.19
CA ASP A 30 -8.25 -0.62 14.16
C ASP A 30 -7.41 -1.86 13.78
N VAL A 31 -7.73 -3.02 14.37
CA VAL A 31 -7.04 -4.29 14.08
C VAL A 31 -7.30 -4.77 12.66
N THR A 32 -8.53 -4.60 12.18
CA THR A 32 -8.94 -4.98 10.82
C THR A 32 -8.25 -4.10 9.79
N ILE A 33 -8.25 -2.79 10.02
CA ILE A 33 -7.61 -1.78 9.17
C ILE A 33 -6.09 -2.06 9.13
N GLN A 34 -5.46 -2.32 10.27
CA GLN A 34 -4.03 -2.68 10.30
C GLN A 34 -3.73 -3.92 9.45
N THR A 35 -4.60 -4.94 9.48
CA THR A 35 -4.43 -6.14 8.67
C THR A 35 -4.56 -5.83 7.16
N TYR A 36 -5.49 -4.95 6.78
CA TYR A 36 -5.63 -4.51 5.40
C TYR A 36 -4.46 -3.65 4.93
N MET A 37 -3.90 -2.82 5.82
CA MET A 37 -2.71 -2.03 5.54
C MET A 37 -1.53 -2.92 5.14
N ASP A 38 -1.26 -3.97 5.91
CA ASP A 38 -0.16 -4.92 5.67
C ASP A 38 -0.38 -5.71 4.37
N ALA A 39 -1.62 -6.19 4.15
CA ALA A 39 -1.99 -6.90 2.93
C ALA A 39 -1.86 -6.00 1.68
N ALA A 40 -2.21 -4.72 1.82
CA ALA A 40 -2.16 -3.78 0.73
C ALA A 40 -0.73 -3.42 0.32
N GLU A 41 0.14 -3.18 1.29
CA GLU A 41 1.56 -2.94 1.06
C GLU A 41 2.21 -4.12 0.31
N SER A 42 2.00 -5.34 0.83
CA SER A 42 2.53 -6.55 0.19
C SER A 42 2.04 -6.71 -1.25
N SER A 43 0.77 -6.41 -1.51
CA SER A 43 0.17 -6.55 -2.84
C SER A 43 0.71 -5.52 -3.84
N VAL A 44 0.89 -4.27 -3.43
CA VAL A 44 1.46 -3.21 -4.28
C VAL A 44 2.91 -3.53 -4.65
N LEU A 45 3.71 -3.99 -3.69
CA LEU A 45 5.09 -4.40 -3.94
C LEU A 45 5.17 -5.63 -4.85
N GLN A 46 4.32 -6.64 -4.61
CA GLN A 46 4.24 -7.84 -5.45
C GLN A 46 3.83 -7.50 -6.89
N TYR A 47 2.91 -6.55 -7.07
CA TYR A 47 2.47 -6.12 -8.40
C TYR A 47 3.62 -5.52 -9.22
N CYS A 48 4.45 -4.69 -8.59
CA CYS A 48 5.63 -4.10 -9.23
C CYS A 48 6.83 -5.07 -9.31
N ASN A 49 6.74 -6.24 -8.69
CA ASN A 49 7.85 -7.17 -8.49
C ASN A 49 9.04 -6.52 -7.76
N LEU A 50 8.74 -5.73 -6.73
CA LEU A 50 9.72 -5.03 -5.91
C LEU A 50 9.71 -5.61 -4.49
N SER A 51 10.88 -5.65 -3.83
CA SER A 51 10.97 -6.01 -2.42
C SER A 51 10.89 -4.79 -1.50
N LEU A 52 11.17 -3.60 -2.04
CA LEU A 52 11.23 -2.33 -1.33
C LEU A 52 10.72 -1.22 -2.24
N VAL A 53 10.12 -0.19 -1.64
CA VAL A 53 9.68 1.00 -2.36
C VAL A 53 10.90 1.77 -2.90
N PRO A 54 10.89 2.23 -4.17
CA PRO A 54 11.97 3.04 -4.70
C PRO A 54 12.06 4.40 -4.00
N ILE A 55 13.30 4.82 -3.65
CA ILE A 55 13.57 6.11 -3.00
C ILE A 55 13.01 7.26 -3.84
N GLY A 56 12.28 8.18 -3.19
CA GLY A 56 11.67 9.34 -3.83
C GLY A 56 10.38 9.02 -4.59
N LYS A 57 9.87 7.78 -4.49
CA LYS A 57 8.57 7.36 -5.01
C LYS A 57 7.60 6.93 -3.90
N GLU A 58 7.96 7.15 -2.63
CA GLU A 58 7.13 6.76 -1.47
C GLU A 58 5.72 7.32 -1.57
N ALA A 59 5.55 8.58 -1.96
CA ALA A 59 4.24 9.22 -2.08
C ALA A 59 3.29 8.49 -3.06
N ILE A 60 3.81 7.97 -4.18
CA ILE A 60 2.99 7.29 -5.19
C ILE A 60 2.55 5.91 -4.67
N PHE A 61 3.50 5.17 -4.08
CA PHE A 61 3.23 3.86 -3.48
C PHE A 61 2.30 3.98 -2.28
N LYS A 62 2.46 5.03 -1.46
CA LYS A 62 1.60 5.38 -0.32
C LYS A 62 0.15 5.58 -0.77
N VAL A 63 -0.08 6.40 -1.81
CA VAL A 63 -1.45 6.62 -2.33
C VAL A 63 -2.01 5.33 -2.96
N ALA A 64 -1.21 4.59 -3.73
CA ALA A 64 -1.67 3.35 -4.35
C ALA A 64 -2.08 2.29 -3.32
N ALA A 65 -1.32 2.16 -2.24
CA ALA A 65 -1.63 1.25 -1.16
C ALA A 65 -2.86 1.71 -0.35
N MET A 66 -3.00 3.01 -0.03
CA MET A 66 -4.21 3.55 0.61
C MET A 66 -5.48 3.28 -0.21
N MET A 67 -5.43 3.48 -1.53
CA MET A 67 -6.56 3.19 -2.42
C MET A 67 -6.94 1.71 -2.38
N TYR A 68 -5.97 0.82 -2.20
CA TYR A 68 -6.25 -0.61 -2.09
C TYR A 68 -6.80 -0.99 -0.71
N VAL A 69 -6.31 -0.37 0.38
CA VAL A 69 -6.91 -0.51 1.71
C VAL A 69 -8.38 -0.08 1.70
N ALA A 70 -8.70 1.05 1.08
CA ALA A 70 -10.09 1.49 0.92
C ALA A 70 -10.94 0.47 0.16
N ALA A 71 -10.40 -0.08 -0.92
CA ALA A 71 -11.09 -1.10 -1.70
C ALA A 71 -11.34 -2.38 -0.88
N LEU A 72 -10.36 -2.85 -0.10
CA LEU A 72 -10.49 -4.02 0.79
C LEU A 72 -11.49 -3.79 1.93
N TYR A 73 -11.48 -2.58 2.50
CA TYR A 73 -12.36 -2.21 3.60
C TYR A 73 -13.82 -2.12 3.16
N GLU A 74 -14.08 -1.47 2.02
CA GLU A 74 -15.41 -1.33 1.43
C GLU A 74 -15.92 -2.65 0.82
N ASN A 75 -15.03 -3.46 0.22
CA ASN A 75 -15.41 -4.61 -0.59
C ASN A 75 -14.68 -5.89 -0.13
N ARG A 76 -15.14 -6.43 1.00
CA ARG A 76 -14.53 -7.58 1.70
C ARG A 76 -14.65 -8.92 0.94
N ALA A 77 -15.55 -9.01 -0.05
CA ALA A 77 -15.95 -10.28 -0.66
C ALA A 77 -15.39 -10.52 -2.07
N GLY A 78 -14.71 -9.56 -2.71
CA GLY A 78 -14.25 -9.78 -4.07
C GLY A 78 -13.82 -8.53 -4.80
N LEU A 79 -12.54 -8.21 -4.67
CA LEU A 79 -11.82 -7.47 -5.69
C LEU A 79 -10.88 -8.43 -6.40
N GLU A 80 -10.98 -8.50 -7.72
CA GLU A 80 -10.01 -9.21 -8.55
C GLU A 80 -8.73 -8.36 -8.63
N GLY A 81 -7.89 -8.48 -7.62
CA GLY A 81 -6.59 -7.82 -7.55
C GLY A 81 -6.64 -6.35 -7.12
N LEU A 82 -5.61 -5.61 -7.51
CA LEU A 82 -5.46 -4.19 -7.19
C LEU A 82 -6.50 -3.34 -7.94
N PRO A 83 -7.06 -2.28 -7.32
CA PRO A 83 -7.97 -1.40 -8.01
C PRO A 83 -7.24 -0.66 -9.14
N ARG A 84 -7.98 -0.36 -10.21
CA ARG A 84 -7.42 0.27 -11.41
C ARG A 84 -6.74 1.61 -11.13
N SER A 85 -7.22 2.36 -10.13
CA SER A 85 -6.59 3.60 -9.65
C SER A 85 -5.17 3.35 -9.12
N SER A 86 -4.98 2.32 -8.28
CA SER A 86 -3.67 1.93 -7.78
C SER A 86 -2.77 1.43 -8.89
N GLN A 87 -3.29 0.59 -9.80
CA GLN A 87 -2.53 0.07 -10.94
C GLN A 87 -1.95 1.20 -11.81
N LEU A 88 -2.78 2.17 -12.21
CA LEU A 88 -2.32 3.29 -13.06
C LEU A 88 -1.19 4.12 -12.42
N LEU A 89 -1.16 4.22 -11.09
CA LEU A 89 -0.11 4.94 -10.37
C LEU A 89 1.23 4.18 -10.36
N ILE A 90 1.17 2.85 -10.26
CA ILE A 90 2.35 1.99 -10.06
C ILE A 90 2.82 1.26 -11.32
N ASP A 91 1.99 1.25 -12.37
CA ASP A 91 2.28 0.69 -13.69
C ASP A 91 3.63 1.15 -14.27
N PRO A 92 4.01 2.44 -14.20
CA PRO A 92 5.30 2.90 -14.72
C PRO A 92 6.52 2.30 -13.99
N TYR A 93 6.33 1.83 -12.76
CA TYR A 93 7.39 1.26 -11.91
C TYR A 93 7.42 -0.26 -11.95
N ARG A 94 6.49 -0.89 -12.69
CA ARG A 94 6.46 -2.32 -12.86
C ARG A 94 7.66 -2.76 -13.69
N TRP A 95 8.54 -3.56 -13.09
CA TRP A 95 9.62 -4.21 -13.83
C TRP A 95 9.03 -5.29 -14.74
N LEU A 96 8.68 -4.89 -15.96
CA LEU A 96 8.42 -5.82 -17.05
C LEU A 96 9.74 -6.54 -17.36
N ARG A 97 9.84 -7.80 -16.94
CA ARG A 97 10.85 -8.71 -17.48
C ARG A 97 10.57 -8.82 -18.99
N VAL A 98 11.46 -8.25 -19.80
CA VAL A 98 11.62 -8.63 -21.22
C VAL A 98 12.19 -10.03 -21.27
#